data_AF-S8E8K4-F1
#
_entry.id   AF-S8E8K4-F1
#
_cell.length_a   1.000
_cell.length_b   1.000
_cell.length_c   1.000
_cell.angle_alpha   90.00
_cell.angle_beta   90.00
_cell.angle_gamma   90.00
#
_symmetry.space_group_name_H-M   'P 1'
#
loop_
_entity.id
_entity.type
_entity.pdbx_description
1 polymer ?
#
loop_
_entity_poly.entity_id
_entity_poly.type
_entity_poly.pdbx_seq_one_letter_code
_entity_poly.pdbx_strand_id
1 'polypeptide(L)'
;LMERLGPNFNRDQSGMHSQFFALSKLVELLDRQLHKYLEARDCLNYFFCFRWILIQFKREFDYDSMMRLSGDVYVCVQKCHLHFYVCVAILKKHRSKIIKEEMSFDTLLKFI
;
A
#
# COMPACT_ATOMS: atom_id res chain seq x y z
N LEU A 1 9.26 8.83 -15.00
CA LEU A 1 8.21 8.07 -14.27
C LEU A 1 8.15 6.61 -14.69
N MET A 2 7.90 6.31 -15.98
CA MET A 2 7.81 4.93 -16.47
C MET A 2 9.12 4.14 -16.39
N GLU A 3 10.29 4.78 -16.39
CA GLU A 3 11.56 4.08 -16.10
C GLU A 3 11.59 3.45 -14.69
N ARG A 4 10.91 4.07 -13.71
CA ARG A 4 10.88 3.60 -12.32
C ARG A 4 9.71 2.67 -12.03
N LEU A 5 8.53 2.99 -12.58
CA LEU A 5 7.33 2.18 -12.38
C LEU A 5 7.19 1.06 -13.42
N GLY A 6 7.99 1.08 -14.48
CA GLY A 6 7.96 0.09 -15.57
C GLY A 6 7.97 -1.37 -15.09
N PRO A 7 8.82 -1.75 -14.11
CA PRO A 7 8.81 -3.10 -13.56
C PRO A 7 7.48 -3.55 -12.97
N ASN A 8 6.64 -2.62 -12.48
CA ASN A 8 5.30 -2.94 -11.96
C ASN A 8 4.35 -3.42 -13.07
N PHE A 9 4.64 -3.12 -14.33
CA PHE A 9 3.84 -3.47 -15.51
C PHE A 9 4.44 -4.64 -16.29
N ASN A 10 5.49 -5.28 -15.79
CA ASN A 10 6.00 -6.52 -16.38
C ASN A 10 4.90 -7.59 -16.40
N ARG A 11 4.87 -8.42 -17.44
CA ARG A 11 3.83 -9.46 -17.62
C ARG A 11 3.78 -10.45 -16.44
N ASP A 12 4.92 -10.70 -15.83
CA ASP A 12 5.08 -11.56 -14.66
C ASP A 12 4.75 -10.86 -13.33
N GLN A 13 4.42 -9.57 -13.35
CA GLN A 13 4.17 -8.72 -12.18
C GLN A 13 5.29 -8.76 -11.12
N SER A 14 6.51 -9.13 -11.51
CA SER A 14 7.66 -9.28 -10.62
C SER A 14 7.95 -8.00 -9.81
N GLY A 15 7.79 -6.83 -10.43
CA GLY A 15 7.92 -5.55 -9.75
C GLY A 15 6.89 -5.35 -8.65
N MET A 16 5.61 -5.67 -8.92
CA MET A 16 4.53 -5.55 -7.93
C MET A 16 4.72 -6.51 -6.76
N HIS A 17 5.07 -7.76 -7.03
CA HIS A 17 5.37 -8.73 -5.96
C HIS A 17 6.52 -8.27 -5.07
N SER A 18 7.59 -7.73 -5.66
CA SER A 18 8.72 -7.17 -4.90
C SER A 18 8.27 -5.99 -4.02
N GLN A 19 7.38 -5.13 -4.53
CA GLN A 19 6.81 -4.02 -3.76
C GLN A 19 5.93 -4.50 -2.59
N PHE A 20 5.08 -5.51 -2.79
CA PHE A 20 4.27 -6.09 -1.72
C PHE A 20 5.11 -6.77 -0.66
N PHE A 21 6.18 -7.46 -1.06
CA PHE A 21 7.12 -8.05 -0.12
C PHE A 21 7.77 -6.96 0.77
N ALA A 22 8.23 -5.86 0.16
CA ALA A 22 8.78 -4.72 0.91
C ALA A 22 7.74 -4.09 1.84
N LEU A 23 6.49 -3.92 1.39
CA LEU A 23 5.39 -3.43 2.22
C LEU A 23 5.12 -4.36 3.41
N SER A 24 5.08 -5.68 3.17
CA SER A 24 4.86 -6.68 4.21
C SER A 24 5.92 -6.57 5.32
N LYS A 25 7.20 -6.42 4.95
CA LYS A 25 8.30 -6.20 5.89
C LYS A 25 8.20 -4.88 6.63
N LEU A 26 7.75 -3.82 5.98
CA LEU A 26 7.54 -2.54 6.63
C LEU A 26 6.39 -2.59 7.64
N VAL A 27 5.29 -3.27 7.32
CA VAL A 27 4.17 -3.49 8.26
C VAL A 27 4.62 -4.38 9.42
N GLU A 28 5.38 -5.44 9.16
CA GLU A 28 5.95 -6.31 10.20
C GLU A 28 6.76 -5.49 11.24
N LEU A 29 7.57 -4.55 10.75
CA LEU A 29 8.40 -3.68 11.57
C LEU A 29 7.59 -2.60 12.33
N LEU A 30 6.64 -1.94 11.65
CA LEU A 30 5.97 -0.75 12.18
C LEU A 30 4.64 -1.03 12.91
N ASP A 31 3.99 -2.16 12.61
CA ASP A 31 2.76 -2.60 13.27
C ASP A 31 2.65 -4.14 13.27
N ARG A 32 3.39 -4.77 14.18
CA ARG A 32 3.43 -6.23 14.34
C ARG A 32 2.06 -6.83 14.66
N GLN A 33 1.17 -6.10 15.31
CA GLN A 33 -0.18 -6.58 15.62
C GLN A 33 -1.00 -6.74 14.34
N LEU A 34 -0.99 -5.72 13.47
CA LEU A 34 -1.66 -5.80 12.18
C LEU A 34 -1.03 -6.89 11.30
N HIS A 35 0.30 -6.99 11.27
CA HIS A 35 0.99 -8.03 10.49
C HIS A 35 0.53 -9.43 10.88
N LYS A 36 0.52 -9.77 12.17
CA LYS A 36 0.05 -11.07 12.67
C LYS A 36 -1.42 -11.33 12.36
N TYR A 37 -2.25 -10.29 12.41
CA TYR A 37 -3.66 -10.41 12.04
C TYR A 37 -3.81 -10.78 10.55
N LEU A 38 -3.06 -10.10 9.66
CA LEU A 38 -3.07 -10.40 8.24
C LEU A 38 -2.48 -11.78 7.93
N GLU A 39 -1.46 -12.22 8.66
CA GLU A 39 -0.90 -13.57 8.60
C GLU A 39 -1.95 -14.64 8.91
N ALA A 40 -2.69 -14.48 10.02
CA ALA A 40 -3.73 -15.41 10.43
C ALA A 40 -4.92 -15.47 9.45
N ARG A 41 -5.07 -14.48 8.56
CA ARG A 41 -6.14 -14.39 7.57
C ARG A 41 -5.66 -14.63 6.13
N ASP A 42 -4.42 -15.13 5.95
CA ASP A 42 -3.80 -15.37 4.64
C ASP A 42 -3.79 -14.13 3.71
N CYS A 43 -3.60 -12.96 4.32
CA CYS A 43 -3.67 -11.64 3.67
C CYS A 43 -2.29 -10.98 3.52
N LEU A 44 -1.19 -11.72 3.70
CA LEU A 44 0.18 -11.20 3.58
C LEU A 44 0.65 -10.96 2.14
N ASN A 45 -0.17 -11.30 1.14
CA ASN A 45 0.08 -10.94 -0.26
C ASN A 45 -0.20 -9.45 -0.54
N TYR A 46 -0.93 -8.75 0.34
CA TYR A 46 -1.31 -7.33 0.21
C TYR A 46 -1.96 -6.97 -1.13
N PHE A 47 -2.63 -7.90 -1.82
CA PHE A 47 -3.27 -7.59 -3.10
C PHE A 47 -4.38 -6.54 -2.99
N PHE A 48 -4.98 -6.36 -1.81
CA PHE A 48 -5.90 -5.24 -1.55
C PHE A 48 -5.23 -3.86 -1.64
N CYS A 49 -3.90 -3.77 -1.52
CA CYS A 49 -3.12 -2.55 -1.74
C CYS A 49 -2.64 -2.39 -3.19
N PHE A 50 -3.01 -3.29 -4.12
CA PHE A 50 -2.48 -3.28 -5.49
C PHE A 50 -2.73 -1.96 -6.21
N ARG A 51 -3.96 -1.44 -6.11
CA ARG A 51 -4.33 -0.14 -6.70
C ARG A 51 -3.46 0.98 -6.16
N TRP A 52 -3.26 1.03 -4.84
CA TRP A 52 -2.48 2.08 -4.20
C TRP A 52 -1.04 2.16 -4.73
N ILE A 53 -0.37 1.02 -4.84
CA ILE A 53 1.02 0.95 -5.29
C ILE A 53 1.14 1.18 -6.80
N LEU A 54 0.27 0.55 -7.60
CA LEU A 54 0.35 0.60 -9.07
C LEU A 54 0.21 2.03 -9.60
N ILE A 55 -0.77 2.77 -9.08
CA ILE A 55 -1.07 4.13 -9.54
C ILE A 55 -0.68 5.21 -8.52
N GLN A 56 0.16 4.86 -7.54
CA GLN A 56 0.72 5.79 -6.56
C GLN A 56 -0.36 6.66 -5.89
N PHE A 57 -1.41 6.00 -5.40
CA PHE A 57 -2.56 6.61 -4.72
C PHE A 57 -3.38 7.64 -5.51
N LYS A 58 -3.16 7.82 -6.82
CA LYS A 58 -3.89 8.81 -7.64
C LYS A 58 -5.42 8.71 -7.59
N ARG A 59 -5.98 7.56 -7.19
CA ARG A 59 -7.44 7.38 -7.03
C ARG A 59 -7.95 7.56 -5.59
N GLU A 60 -7.08 7.68 -4.61
CA GLU A 60 -7.46 7.80 -3.19
C GLU A 60 -7.55 9.24 -2.69
N PHE A 61 -7.05 10.20 -3.48
CA PHE A 61 -7.00 11.61 -3.14
C PHE A 61 -7.61 12.43 -4.27
N ASP A 62 -8.33 13.49 -3.91
CA ASP A 62 -8.85 14.45 -4.88
C ASP A 62 -7.71 15.15 -5.63
N TYR A 63 -8.01 15.69 -6.81
CA TYR A 63 -7.01 16.30 -7.68
C TYR A 63 -6.25 17.42 -6.97
N ASP A 64 -6.92 18.26 -6.17
CA ASP A 64 -6.28 19.37 -5.47
C ASP A 64 -5.36 18.88 -4.34
N SER A 65 -5.75 17.86 -3.60
CA SER A 65 -4.91 17.21 -2.59
C SER A 65 -3.71 16.50 -3.21
N MET A 66 -3.90 15.85 -4.36
CA MET A 66 -2.81 15.31 -5.17
C MET A 66 -1.86 16.43 -5.60
N MET A 67 -2.38 17.53 -6.15
CA MET A 67 -1.58 18.68 -6.60
C MET A 67 -0.84 19.40 -5.47
N ARG A 68 -1.41 19.47 -4.26
CA ARG A 68 -0.71 19.94 -3.06
C ARG A 68 0.41 19.01 -2.63
N LEU A 69 0.26 17.71 -2.86
CA LEU A 69 1.35 16.74 -2.70
C LEU A 69 2.43 16.91 -3.81
N SER A 70 2.07 17.47 -4.97
CA SER A 70 2.86 17.48 -6.22
C SER A 70 4.09 18.39 -6.31
N GLY A 71 4.45 19.14 -5.27
CA GLY A 71 5.70 19.91 -5.25
C GLY A 71 6.89 19.03 -4.87
N ASP A 72 7.31 19.12 -3.61
CA ASP A 72 8.48 18.39 -3.10
C ASP A 72 8.15 16.98 -2.59
N VAL A 73 6.93 16.78 -2.11
CA VAL A 73 6.51 15.51 -1.50
C VAL A 73 6.30 14.44 -2.56
N TYR A 74 5.68 14.73 -3.70
CA TYR A 74 5.52 13.76 -4.79
C TYR A 74 6.86 13.37 -5.43
N VAL A 75 7.81 14.30 -5.51
CA VAL A 75 9.19 14.01 -5.91
C VAL A 75 9.87 13.11 -4.86
N CYS A 76 9.65 13.34 -3.56
CA CYS A 76 10.12 12.45 -2.49
C CYS A 76 9.41 11.08 -2.48
N VAL A 77 8.12 11.00 -2.77
CA VAL A 77 7.39 9.73 -3.00
C VAL A 77 8.04 8.96 -4.14
N GLN A 78 8.47 9.70 -5.16
CA GLN A 78 9.23 9.17 -6.28
C GLN A 78 10.75 9.04 -6.04
N LYS A 79 11.31 9.29 -4.86
CA LYS A 79 12.76 9.05 -4.64
C LYS A 79 13.04 8.20 -3.42
N CYS A 80 12.17 8.21 -2.43
CA CYS A 80 12.41 7.66 -1.10
C CYS A 80 11.46 6.50 -0.74
N HIS A 81 10.78 5.88 -1.72
CA HIS A 81 9.77 4.84 -1.46
C HIS A 81 8.66 5.27 -0.47
N LEU A 82 8.32 6.57 -0.42
CA LEU A 82 7.36 7.11 0.55
C LEU A 82 5.98 6.47 0.43
N HIS A 83 5.60 5.96 -0.75
CA HIS A 83 4.32 5.30 -0.96
C HIS A 83 4.12 4.09 -0.04
N PHE A 84 5.19 3.38 0.37
CA PHE A 84 5.06 2.32 1.37
C PHE A 84 4.69 2.87 2.75
N TYR A 85 5.29 3.99 3.16
CA TYR A 85 4.94 4.65 4.42
C TYR A 85 3.50 5.17 4.40
N VAL A 86 3.03 5.67 3.26
CA VAL A 86 1.62 6.06 3.07
C VAL A 86 0.70 4.84 3.19
N CYS A 87 1.02 3.70 2.55
CA CYS A 87 0.27 2.45 2.72
C CYS A 87 0.16 2.09 4.21
N VAL A 88 1.30 2.04 4.91
CA VAL A 88 1.32 1.68 6.34
C VAL A 88 0.53 2.67 7.18
N ALA A 89 0.63 3.97 6.90
CA ALA A 89 -0.12 5.00 7.63
C ALA A 89 -1.64 4.82 7.49
N ILE A 90 -2.13 4.54 6.28
CA ILE A 90 -3.56 4.29 6.03
C ILE A 90 -4.01 3.00 6.74
N LEU A 91 -3.24 1.91 6.59
CA LEU A 91 -3.54 0.65 7.26
C LEU A 91 -3.57 0.78 8.79
N LYS A 92 -2.60 1.49 9.36
CA LYS A 92 -2.51 1.76 10.80
C LYS A 92 -3.68 2.62 11.29
N LYS A 93 -4.10 3.61 10.50
CA LYS A 93 -5.29 4.43 10.80
C LYS A 93 -6.56 3.58 10.89
N HIS A 94 -6.69 2.56 10.04
CA HIS A 94 -7.87 1.69 10.00
C HIS A 94 -7.74 0.39 10.80
N ARG A 95 -6.58 0.12 11.40
CA ARG A 95 -6.26 -1.12 12.14
C ARG A 95 -7.37 -1.55 13.10
N SER A 96 -7.81 -0.64 13.97
CA SER A 96 -8.80 -0.98 15.00
C SER A 96 -10.12 -1.45 14.40
N LYS A 97 -10.52 -0.89 13.24
CA LYS A 97 -11.72 -1.30 12.52
C LYS A 97 -11.51 -2.66 11.84
N ILE A 98 -10.39 -2.83 11.15
CA ILE A 98 -10.02 -4.07 10.46
C ILE A 98 -10.06 -5.28 11.41
N ILE A 99 -9.43 -5.13 12.59
CA ILE A 99 -9.34 -6.21 13.58
C ILE A 99 -10.69 -6.43 14.27
N LYS A 100 -11.39 -5.36 14.67
CA LYS A 100 -12.68 -5.47 15.38
C LYS A 100 -13.78 -6.10 14.53
N GLU A 101 -13.82 -5.78 13.24
CA GLU A 101 -14.80 -6.33 12.30
C GLU A 101 -14.35 -7.66 11.70
N GLU A 102 -13.20 -8.19 12.13
CA GLU A 102 -12.64 -9.45 11.67
C GLU A 102 -12.63 -9.58 10.13
N MET A 103 -12.21 -8.51 9.45
CA MET A 103 -12.25 -8.43 8.00
C MET A 103 -11.41 -9.55 7.36
N SER A 104 -12.03 -10.29 6.45
CA SER A 104 -11.37 -11.21 5.51
C SER A 104 -10.78 -10.44 4.32
N PHE A 105 -10.05 -11.13 3.44
CA PHE A 105 -9.48 -10.55 2.23
C PHE A 105 -10.53 -9.79 1.37
N ASP A 106 -11.67 -10.41 1.09
CA ASP A 106 -12.72 -9.78 0.26
C ASP A 106 -13.31 -8.52 0.92
N THR A 107 -13.43 -8.52 2.24
CA THR A 107 -13.92 -7.36 2.99
C THR A 107 -12.88 -6.25 3.00
N LEU A 108 -11.59 -6.58 3.18
CA LEU A 108 -10.49 -5.64 3.07
C LEU A 108 -10.45 -4.99 1.69
N LEU A 109 -10.57 -5.78 0.63
CA LEU A 109 -10.55 -5.30 -0.76
C LEU A 109 -11.72 -4.36 -1.07
N LYS A 110 -12.87 -4.52 -0.41
CA LYS A 110 -14.04 -3.64 -0.55
C LYS A 110 -13.93 -2.37 0.31
N PHE A 111 -13.28 -2.48 1.46
CA PHE A 111 -13.19 -1.41 2.44
C PHE A 111 -12.14 -0.36 2.06
N ILE A 112 -11.05 -0.80 1.43
CA ILE A 112 -9.91 0.00 0.94
C ILE A 112 -10.17 0.53 -0.48
#